data_AF-A0A537VBP0-F1
#
_entry.id   AF-A0A537VBP0-F1
#
_cell.length_a   1.000
_cell.length_b   1.000
_cell.length_c   1.000
_cell.angle_alpha   90.00
_cell.angle_beta   90.00
_cell.angle_gamma   90.00
#
_symmetry.space_group_name_H-M   'P 1'
#
loop_
_entity.id
_entity.type
_entity.pdbx_description
1 polymer ?
#
loop_
_entity_poly.entity_id
_entity_poly.type
_entity_poly.pdbx_seq_one_letter_code
_entity_poly.pdbx_strand_id
1 'polypeptide(L)'
;MSLSNGEGQANGSSGWPIFTPDGNVVFTSDASNLVPGDTNGVGDIFLRDLRTGETTRLSTSAAGEEANGESYNPAVSKDGNWLAFWSNATNLGLGDPSDRPDIFLRDLVDGALTRIPASGTEGYRTAGWVSLSGDGSIVAFSALSGTLVPGDT
;
A
#
# COMPACT_ATOMS: atom_id res chain seq x y z
N MET A 1 16.00 -9.65 -4.65
CA MET A 1 16.32 -10.79 -3.76
C MET A 1 15.00 -11.52 -3.55
N SER A 2 14.83 -12.72 -4.09
CA SER A 2 13.56 -13.46 -4.02
C SER A 2 13.47 -14.16 -2.67
N LEU A 3 12.39 -13.97 -1.93
CA LEU A 3 12.14 -14.61 -0.65
C LEU A 3 11.65 -16.04 -0.92
N SER A 4 12.51 -17.04 -0.71
CA SER A 4 12.13 -18.46 -0.74
C SER A 4 11.86 -18.94 0.68
N ASN A 5 10.66 -19.45 0.96
CA ASN A 5 10.41 -20.38 2.08
C ASN A 5 9.04 -21.04 1.91
N GLY A 6 9.03 -22.30 1.43
CA GLY A 6 7.95 -23.27 1.60
C GLY A 6 6.80 -23.25 0.58
N GLU A 7 6.49 -22.08 0.03
CA GLU A 7 5.55 -21.90 -1.08
C GLU A 7 6.38 -21.64 -2.35
N GLY A 8 5.96 -22.15 -3.50
CA GLY A 8 6.75 -22.07 -4.74
C GLY A 8 7.32 -20.67 -4.99
N GLN A 9 8.53 -20.60 -5.56
CA GLN A 9 9.18 -19.33 -5.84
C GLN A 9 8.21 -18.33 -6.49
N ALA A 10 8.27 -17.07 -6.08
CA ALA A 10 7.51 -15.98 -6.69
C ALA A 10 7.67 -16.03 -8.22
N ASN A 11 6.55 -16.05 -8.94
CA ASN A 11 6.51 -16.12 -10.41
C ASN A 11 6.63 -14.74 -11.09
N GLY A 12 6.80 -13.68 -10.30
CA GLY A 12 6.95 -12.29 -10.73
C GLY A 12 8.10 -11.58 -10.01
N SER A 13 8.39 -10.36 -10.43
CA SER A 13 9.40 -9.52 -9.79
C SER A 13 8.87 -8.97 -8.47
N SER A 14 9.77 -8.77 -7.51
CA SER A 14 9.47 -8.09 -6.25
C SER A 14 10.47 -6.96 -6.00
N GLY A 15 10.02 -5.87 -5.40
CA GLY A 15 10.81 -4.66 -5.20
C GLY A 15 10.41 -3.88 -3.95
N TRP A 16 11.11 -2.76 -3.74
CA TRP A 16 10.87 -1.80 -2.66
C TRP A 16 10.62 -2.43 -1.27
N PRO A 17 11.55 -3.26 -0.75
CA PRO A 17 11.40 -3.84 0.57
C PRO A 17 11.59 -2.78 1.67
N ILE A 18 10.73 -2.83 2.69
CA ILE A 18 10.76 -1.96 3.87
C ILE A 18 10.65 -2.85 5.10
N PHE A 19 11.60 -2.71 6.03
CA PHE A 19 11.50 -3.37 7.33
C PHE A 19 10.50 -2.63 8.22
N THR A 20 9.58 -3.38 8.81
CA THR A 20 8.73 -2.90 9.88
C THR A 20 9.49 -2.96 11.22
N PRO A 21 9.11 -2.17 12.23
CA PRO A 21 9.82 -2.13 13.52
C PRO A 21 9.84 -3.47 14.29
N ASP A 22 8.85 -4.32 14.06
CA ASP A 22 8.74 -5.67 14.61
C ASP A 22 9.55 -6.72 13.84
N GLY A 23 10.24 -6.32 12.76
CA GLY A 23 11.16 -7.18 12.01
C GLY A 23 10.55 -7.93 10.83
N ASN A 24 9.34 -7.56 10.40
CA ASN A 24 8.70 -8.05 9.19
C ASN A 24 9.11 -7.22 7.97
N VAL A 25 8.70 -7.62 6.76
CA VAL A 25 9.01 -6.92 5.51
C VAL A 25 7.75 -6.59 4.73
N VAL A 26 7.52 -5.31 4.46
CA VAL A 26 6.55 -4.87 3.44
C VAL A 26 7.28 -4.71 2.11
N PHE A 27 6.68 -5.17 1.02
CA PHE A 27 7.28 -5.12 -0.31
C PHE A 27 6.21 -5.10 -1.40
N THR A 28 6.57 -4.70 -2.61
CA THR A 28 5.71 -4.83 -3.79
C THR A 28 6.07 -6.09 -4.57
N SER A 29 5.09 -6.69 -5.25
CA SER A 29 5.33 -7.85 -6.10
C SER A 29 4.32 -7.96 -7.24
N ASP A 30 4.80 -8.32 -8.44
CA ASP A 30 3.99 -8.66 -9.62
C ASP A 30 3.61 -10.15 -9.66
N ALA A 31 3.89 -10.88 -8.57
CA ALA A 31 3.78 -12.33 -8.51
C ALA A 31 2.39 -12.76 -8.03
N SER A 32 1.65 -13.48 -8.87
CA SER A 32 0.28 -13.93 -8.61
C SER A 32 0.18 -15.18 -7.71
N ASN A 33 1.31 -15.67 -7.19
CA ASN A 33 1.38 -16.92 -6.44
C ASN A 33 1.92 -16.75 -5.01
N LEU A 34 1.95 -15.53 -4.48
CA LEU A 34 2.41 -15.27 -3.12
C LEU A 34 1.34 -15.50 -2.05
N VAL A 35 0.06 -15.41 -2.42
CA VAL A 35 -1.09 -15.73 -1.58
C VAL A 35 -2.20 -16.36 -2.43
N PRO A 36 -3.05 -17.24 -1.87
CA PRO A 36 -4.24 -17.69 -2.56
C PRO A 36 -5.19 -16.51 -2.88
N GLY A 37 -5.82 -16.53 -4.05
CA GLY A 37 -6.79 -15.49 -4.43
C GLY A 37 -6.17 -14.19 -4.93
N ASP A 38 -4.89 -14.23 -5.33
CA ASP A 38 -4.29 -13.21 -6.18
C ASP A 38 -4.64 -13.50 -7.65
N THR A 39 -5.51 -12.68 -8.21
CA THR A 39 -6.15 -12.92 -9.51
C THR A 39 -6.25 -11.67 -10.39
N ASN A 40 -5.86 -10.51 -9.87
CA ASN A 40 -5.95 -9.23 -10.58
C ASN A 40 -4.92 -9.10 -11.72
N GLY A 41 -3.84 -9.88 -11.69
CA GLY A 41 -2.78 -9.85 -12.70
C GLY A 41 -1.95 -8.57 -12.71
N VAL A 42 -1.88 -7.85 -11.59
CA VAL A 42 -1.18 -6.57 -11.43
C VAL A 42 -0.31 -6.57 -10.16
N GLY A 43 0.58 -5.59 -10.04
CA GLY A 43 1.46 -5.44 -8.88
C GLY A 43 0.68 -5.13 -7.60
N ASP A 44 1.01 -5.85 -6.52
CA ASP A 44 0.37 -5.77 -5.21
C ASP A 44 1.38 -5.48 -4.08
N ILE A 45 0.87 -5.08 -2.91
CA ILE A 45 1.67 -4.83 -1.70
C ILE A 45 1.46 -5.98 -0.73
N PHE A 46 2.56 -6.54 -0.25
CA PHE A 46 2.57 -7.68 0.65
C PHE A 46 3.35 -7.39 1.93
N LEU A 47 2.95 -8.03 3.01
CA LEU A 47 3.71 -8.17 4.25
C LEU A 47 4.20 -9.61 4.36
N ARG A 48 5.48 -9.80 4.64
CA ARG A 48 6.05 -11.10 5.02
C ARG A 48 6.40 -11.07 6.50
N ASP A 49 5.75 -11.92 7.29
CA ASP A 49 6.22 -12.24 8.63
C ASP A 49 7.51 -13.06 8.50
N LEU A 50 8.64 -12.50 8.95
CA LEU A 50 9.93 -13.17 8.80
C LEU A 50 10.16 -14.28 9.83
N ARG A 51 9.38 -14.30 10.91
CA ARG A 51 9.45 -15.31 11.96
C ARG A 51 8.64 -16.55 11.59
N THR A 52 7.45 -16.39 11.02
CA THR A 52 6.58 -17.51 10.61
C THR A 52 6.75 -17.90 9.14
N GLY A 53 7.19 -16.96 8.30
CA GLY A 53 7.19 -17.11 6.85
C GLY A 53 5.82 -16.95 6.22
N GLU A 54 4.84 -16.37 6.92
CA GLU A 54 3.52 -16.08 6.36
C GLU A 54 3.57 -14.83 5.48
N THR A 55 2.89 -14.87 4.33
CA THR A 55 2.69 -13.70 3.46
C THR A 55 1.24 -13.27 3.50
N THR A 56 0.99 -11.97 3.62
CA THR A 56 -0.36 -11.38 3.57
C THR A 56 -0.39 -10.24 2.56
N ARG A 57 -1.43 -10.17 1.73
CA ARG A 57 -1.65 -9.02 0.84
C ARG A 57 -2.27 -7.86 1.61
N LEU A 58 -1.64 -6.69 1.54
CA LEU A 58 -2.08 -5.44 2.18
C LEU A 58 -2.84 -4.51 1.22
N SER A 59 -2.68 -4.65 -0.10
CA SER A 59 -3.46 -3.95 -1.13
C SER A 59 -4.87 -4.56 -1.27
N THR A 60 -5.67 -4.44 -0.21
CA THR A 60 -7.06 -4.90 -0.16
C THR A 60 -7.97 -3.83 0.45
N SER A 61 -9.26 -3.88 0.11
CA SER A 61 -10.29 -3.08 0.77
C SER A 61 -10.36 -3.42 2.26
N ALA A 62 -11.02 -2.59 3.07
CA ALA A 62 -11.22 -2.88 4.49
C ALA A 62 -12.01 -4.19 4.73
N ALA A 63 -12.77 -4.66 3.73
CA ALA A 63 -13.48 -5.94 3.76
C ALA A 63 -12.62 -7.13 3.29
N GLY A 64 -11.35 -6.90 2.91
CA GLY A 64 -10.42 -7.92 2.43
C GLY A 64 -10.51 -8.22 0.93
N GLU A 65 -11.25 -7.42 0.15
CA GLU A 65 -11.33 -7.61 -1.30
C GLU A 65 -10.03 -7.16 -1.98
N GLU A 66 -9.56 -7.94 -2.95
CA GLU A 66 -8.40 -7.63 -3.78
C GLU A 66 -8.55 -6.27 -4.48
N ALA A 67 -7.50 -5.45 -4.45
CA ALA A 67 -7.41 -4.26 -5.29
C ALA A 67 -7.48 -4.66 -6.78
N ASN A 68 -8.41 -4.07 -7.54
CA ASN A 68 -8.57 -4.34 -8.97
C ASN A 68 -7.58 -3.58 -9.87
N GLY A 69 -6.63 -2.86 -9.27
CA GLY A 69 -5.62 -2.07 -9.96
C GLY A 69 -4.30 -2.10 -9.19
N GLU A 70 -3.22 -1.78 -9.91
CA GLU A 70 -1.85 -1.80 -9.38
C GLU A 70 -1.69 -0.98 -8.09
N SER A 71 -0.87 -1.49 -7.17
CA SER A 71 -0.52 -0.83 -5.91
C SER A 71 1.00 -0.80 -5.71
N TYR A 72 1.56 0.38 -5.43
CA TYR A 72 3.01 0.59 -5.36
C TYR A 72 3.43 1.59 -4.28
N ASN A 73 4.75 1.75 -4.11
CA ASN A 73 5.41 2.72 -3.24
C ASN A 73 4.91 2.69 -1.78
N PRO A 74 5.00 1.52 -1.11
CA PRO A 74 4.63 1.43 0.29
C PRO A 74 5.50 2.34 1.17
N ALA A 75 4.95 2.80 2.28
CA ALA A 75 5.66 3.48 3.36
C ALA A 75 5.07 3.07 4.70
N VAL A 76 5.90 2.70 5.67
CA VAL A 76 5.46 2.22 6.99
C VAL A 76 5.79 3.27 8.06
N SER A 77 4.89 3.51 9.01
CA SER A 77 5.14 4.39 10.15
C SER A 77 6.22 3.80 11.07
N LYS A 78 6.88 4.67 11.84
CA LYS A 78 7.97 4.24 12.75
C LYS A 78 7.48 3.32 13.86
N ASP A 79 6.22 3.43 14.26
CA ASP A 79 5.59 2.54 15.23
C ASP A 79 5.05 1.24 14.60
N GLY A 80 5.04 1.14 13.26
CA GLY A 80 4.63 -0.06 12.53
C GLY A 80 3.12 -0.24 12.40
N ASN A 81 2.31 0.71 12.86
CA ASN A 81 0.86 0.60 12.86
C ASN A 81 0.20 1.08 11.57
N TRP A 82 0.92 1.78 10.70
CA TRP A 82 0.36 2.39 9.50
C TRP A 82 1.17 2.04 8.27
N LEU A 83 0.45 1.72 7.19
CA LEU A 83 0.98 1.61 5.84
C LEU A 83 0.32 2.66 4.96
N ALA A 84 1.11 3.52 4.33
CA ALA A 84 0.63 4.34 3.24
C ALA A 84 1.10 3.79 1.89
N PHE A 85 0.25 3.84 0.89
CA PHE A 85 0.57 3.34 -0.44
C PHE A 85 -0.24 4.01 -1.53
N TRP A 86 0.24 3.89 -2.75
CA TRP A 86 -0.42 4.38 -3.96
C TRP A 86 -1.20 3.23 -4.62
N SER A 87 -2.39 3.50 -5.14
CA SER A 87 -3.15 2.50 -5.90
C SER A 87 -4.00 3.10 -7.03
N ASN A 88 -4.06 2.39 -8.16
CA ASN A 88 -5.00 2.63 -9.27
C ASN A 88 -6.37 1.96 -9.06
N ALA A 89 -6.58 1.26 -7.95
CA ALA A 89 -7.77 0.47 -7.74
C ALA A 89 -9.02 1.33 -7.51
N THR A 90 -10.09 1.01 -8.21
CA THR A 90 -11.40 1.67 -8.10
C THR A 90 -12.33 0.98 -7.10
N ASN A 91 -11.96 -0.21 -6.62
CA ASN A 91 -12.79 -1.05 -5.74
C ASN A 91 -12.33 -1.09 -4.28
N LEU A 92 -11.45 -0.17 -3.84
CA LEU A 92 -11.03 -0.08 -2.43
C LEU A 92 -12.09 0.59 -1.53
N GLY A 93 -13.29 0.84 -2.04
CA GLY A 93 -14.45 1.35 -1.29
C GLY A 93 -14.40 2.84 -0.96
N LEU A 94 -13.32 3.53 -1.34
CA LEU A 94 -13.05 4.93 -0.96
C LEU A 94 -12.50 5.77 -2.14
N GLY A 95 -12.31 5.14 -3.30
CA GLY A 95 -11.79 5.78 -4.51
C GLY A 95 -12.84 6.59 -5.26
N ASP A 96 -12.38 7.58 -6.01
CA ASP A 96 -13.17 8.20 -7.07
C ASP A 96 -13.10 7.29 -8.32
N PRO A 97 -14.19 7.04 -9.07
CA PRO A 97 -14.13 6.32 -10.35
C PRO A 97 -13.26 7.01 -11.42
N SER A 98 -12.69 8.18 -11.14
CA SER A 98 -11.64 8.77 -11.95
C SER A 98 -10.45 7.81 -12.07
N ASP A 99 -9.92 7.65 -13.29
CA ASP A 99 -8.74 6.82 -13.65
C ASP A 99 -7.42 7.42 -13.11
N ARG A 100 -7.46 7.97 -11.90
CA ARG A 100 -6.34 8.63 -11.24
C ARG A 100 -5.97 7.84 -10.01
N PRO A 101 -4.67 7.61 -9.78
CA PRO A 101 -4.26 6.92 -8.60
C PRO A 101 -4.49 7.75 -7.34
N ASP A 102 -4.86 7.05 -6.29
CA ASP A 102 -5.09 7.60 -4.96
C ASP A 102 -4.03 7.10 -3.98
N ILE A 103 -3.77 7.89 -2.92
CA ILE A 103 -3.02 7.40 -1.76
C ILE A 103 -4.01 6.80 -0.78
N PHE A 104 -3.68 5.63 -0.26
CA PHE A 104 -4.40 4.97 0.81
C PHE A 104 -3.52 4.84 2.03
N LEU A 105 -4.12 5.06 3.20
CA LEU A 105 -3.56 4.80 4.51
C LEU A 105 -4.30 3.61 5.12
N ARG A 106 -3.58 2.52 5.38
CA ARG A 106 -4.08 1.31 6.02
C ARG A 106 -3.56 1.25 7.45
N ASP A 107 -4.46 1.07 8.39
CA ASP A 107 -4.15 0.66 9.76
C ASP A 107 -3.77 -0.84 9.73
N LEU A 108 -2.57 -1.16 10.22
CA LEU A 108 -2.03 -2.51 10.28
C LEU A 108 -2.48 -3.28 11.53
N VAL A 109 -3.16 -2.61 12.47
CA VAL A 109 -3.72 -3.22 13.68
C VAL A 109 -5.08 -3.84 13.39
N ASP A 110 -5.98 -3.10 12.72
CA ASP A 110 -7.36 -3.54 12.48
C ASP A 110 -7.75 -3.64 10.99
N GLY A 111 -6.88 -3.21 10.08
CA GLY A 111 -7.12 -3.26 8.63
C GLY A 111 -7.99 -2.12 8.10
N ALA A 112 -8.33 -1.11 8.91
CA ALA A 112 -9.04 0.06 8.46
C ALA A 112 -8.30 0.75 7.31
N LEU A 113 -9.03 1.21 6.30
CA LEU A 113 -8.48 1.85 5.12
C LEU A 113 -9.04 3.27 5.02
N THR A 114 -8.20 4.25 4.68
CA THR A 114 -8.57 5.64 4.46
C THR A 114 -7.92 6.15 3.18
N ARG A 115 -8.62 6.93 2.35
CA ARG A 115 -8.04 7.62 1.19
C ARG A 115 -7.47 8.98 1.62
N ILE A 116 -6.32 9.36 1.07
CA ILE A 116 -5.63 10.62 1.31
C ILE A 116 -5.51 11.43 0.00
N PRO A 117 -5.92 12.71 -0.03
CA PRO A 117 -6.66 13.42 1.03
C PRO A 117 -8.09 12.91 1.19
N ALA A 118 -8.63 13.02 2.41
CA ALA A 118 -9.95 12.50 2.78
C ALA A 118 -11.15 13.25 2.14
N SER A 119 -10.89 14.36 1.45
CA SER A 119 -11.92 15.17 0.76
C SER A 119 -11.51 15.43 -0.68
N GLY A 120 -12.45 15.21 -1.61
CA GLY A 120 -12.33 15.19 -3.07
C GLY A 120 -11.86 16.50 -3.73
N THR A 121 -10.67 16.99 -3.37
CA THR A 121 -9.98 18.00 -4.15
C THR A 121 -9.42 17.32 -5.40
N GLU A 122 -10.22 17.34 -6.47
CA GLU A 122 -9.76 17.00 -7.80
C GLU A 122 -8.51 17.83 -8.15
N GLY A 123 -7.38 17.17 -8.45
CA GLY A 123 -6.20 17.87 -8.96
C GLY A 123 -4.85 17.34 -8.50
N TYR A 124 -4.80 16.59 -7.39
CA TYR A 124 -3.53 16.07 -6.90
C TYR A 124 -3.09 14.85 -7.70
N ARG A 125 -2.02 14.98 -8.47
CA ARG A 125 -1.29 13.82 -9.01
C ARG A 125 -0.29 13.37 -7.96
N THR A 126 -0.62 12.39 -7.14
CA THR A 126 0.36 11.88 -6.17
C THR A 126 1.47 11.15 -6.92
N ALA A 127 2.68 11.70 -6.86
CA ALA A 127 3.82 11.33 -7.70
C ALA A 127 4.96 10.80 -6.84
N GLY A 128 4.74 9.60 -6.31
CA GLY A 128 5.84 8.64 -6.16
C GLY A 128 6.43 8.45 -4.77
N TRP A 129 6.16 9.32 -3.79
CA TRP A 129 6.72 9.16 -2.45
C TRP A 129 5.67 9.46 -1.40
N VAL A 130 5.48 8.51 -0.50
CA VAL A 130 4.73 8.73 0.73
C VAL A 130 5.69 8.52 1.91
N SER A 131 5.58 9.35 2.92
CA SER A 131 6.29 9.20 4.19
C SER A 131 5.32 9.43 5.33
N LEU A 132 5.48 8.67 6.41
CA LEU A 132 4.65 8.79 7.61
C LEU A 132 5.46 9.41 8.74
N SER A 133 4.83 10.26 9.55
CA SER A 133 5.36 10.59 10.88
C SER A 133 5.44 9.33 11.74
N GLY A 134 6.21 9.39 12.82
CA GLY A 134 6.47 8.21 13.64
C GLY A 134 5.22 7.55 14.23
N ASP A 135 4.14 8.33 14.41
CA ASP A 135 2.83 7.93 14.92
C ASP A 135 1.74 7.85 13.84
N GLY A 136 2.10 8.02 12.56
CA GLY A 136 1.17 8.04 11.42
C GLY A 136 0.26 9.27 11.34
N SER A 137 0.39 10.25 12.25
CA SER A 137 -0.45 11.46 12.27
C SER A 137 -0.19 12.42 11.11
N ILE A 138 0.92 12.29 10.39
CA ILE A 138 1.25 13.11 9.21
C ILE A 138 1.61 12.18 8.06
N VAL A 139 0.91 12.34 6.94
CA VAL A 139 1.24 11.71 5.66
C VAL A 139 1.85 12.77 4.75
N ALA A 140 3.16 12.74 4.55
CA ALA A 140 3.83 13.58 3.57
C ALA A 140 3.83 12.88 2.20
N PHE A 141 3.37 13.57 1.16
CA PHE A 141 3.39 13.05 -0.20
C PHE A 141 3.75 14.14 -1.22
N SER A 142 4.35 13.73 -2.33
CA SER A 142 4.55 14.61 -3.49
C SER A 142 3.30 14.61 -4.36
N ALA A 143 2.77 15.80 -4.69
CA ALA A 143 1.70 15.96 -5.66
C ALA A 143 2.15 16.84 -6.85
N LEU A 144 1.95 16.39 -8.09
CA LEU A 144 2.13 17.20 -9.29
C LEU A 144 0.85 18.01 -9.55
N SER A 145 0.94 19.31 -9.23
CA SER A 145 0.05 20.44 -9.58
C SER A 145 -0.98 20.89 -8.54
N GLY A 146 -0.97 22.22 -8.29
CA GLY A 146 -2.14 23.00 -7.88
C GLY A 146 -2.26 23.39 -6.41
N THR A 147 -1.26 24.08 -5.84
CA THR A 147 -1.28 24.73 -4.51
C THR A 147 -1.56 23.84 -3.29
N LEU A 148 -0.49 23.48 -2.56
CA LEU A 148 -0.62 23.06 -1.16
C LEU A 148 -1.15 24.26 -0.36
N VAL A 149 -2.36 24.15 0.21
CA VAL A 149 -2.86 25.16 1.15
C VAL A 149 -2.45 24.73 2.56
N PRO A 150 -1.91 25.62 3.41
CA PRO A 150 -1.61 25.28 4.80
C PRO A 150 -2.88 24.84 5.54
N GLY A 151 -2.89 23.60 6.06
CA GLY A 151 -4.05 23.03 6.77
C GLY A 151 -4.40 21.60 6.39
N ASP A 152 -3.77 21.06 5.34
CA ASP A 152 -3.80 19.63 5.05
C ASP A 152 -2.86 18.89 6.02
N THR A 153 -3.36 18.63 7.23
CA THR A 153 -2.76 17.73 8.24
C THR A 153 -3.75 16.65 8.61
#